data_AF-A0A2H9R1K4-F1
#
_entry.id   AF-A0A2H9R1K4-F1
#
_cell.length_a   1.000
_cell.length_b   1.000
_cell.length_c   1.000
_cell.angle_alpha   90.00
_cell.angle_beta   90.00
_cell.angle_gamma   90.00
#
_symmetry.space_group_name_H-M   'P 1'
#
loop_
_entity.id
_entity.type
_entity.pdbx_description
1 polymer ?
#
loop_
_entity_poly.entity_id
_entity_poly.type
_entity_poly.pdbx_seq_one_letter_code
_entity_poly.pdbx_strand_id
1 'polypeptide(L)'
;MKKLLLTLTVLILITTIVNAQNNSVCIDLFYGKTCPHCTQEEVFLEQLKEKYPALKVNQFEVHYNETNKKIFEEVAKKFSISEKVYISGTVPTTFIGEKAFVGFSEGDQETFNPTYQAYIGNNGFIEKTIQECLENGDCSCYSDSVKIGISNNGLNNDVFIAPGIIILILVLIKTGIIKVNMNGSK
;
A
#
# COMPACT_ATOMS: atom_id res chain seq x y z
N MET A 1 51.80 -0.89 -2.05
CA MET A 1 50.99 -0.93 -3.29
C MET A 1 49.89 -1.99 -3.27
N LYS A 2 50.17 -3.26 -2.92
CA LYS A 2 49.11 -4.31 -2.79
C LYS A 2 48.00 -4.01 -1.76
N LYS A 3 48.33 -3.38 -0.62
CA LYS A 3 47.35 -2.98 0.40
C LYS A 3 46.39 -1.88 -0.09
N LEU A 4 46.88 -0.99 -0.97
CA LEU A 4 46.09 0.09 -1.58
C LEU A 4 45.14 -0.44 -2.67
N LEU A 5 45.58 -1.49 -3.39
CA LEU A 5 44.77 -2.21 -4.37
C LEU A 5 43.63 -2.98 -3.68
N LEU A 6 43.91 -3.62 -2.54
CA LEU A 6 42.94 -4.38 -1.74
C LEU A 6 41.86 -3.48 -1.10
N THR A 7 42.22 -2.27 -0.66
CA THR A 7 41.25 -1.31 -0.10
C THR A 7 40.29 -0.75 -1.14
N LEU A 8 40.75 -0.55 -2.39
CA LEU A 8 39.90 -0.01 -3.47
C LEU A 8 38.88 -1.05 -3.96
N THR A 9 39.25 -2.34 -3.96
CA THR A 9 38.32 -3.43 -4.32
C THR A 9 37.20 -3.60 -3.28
N VAL A 10 37.51 -3.42 -2.00
CA VAL A 10 36.51 -3.51 -0.92
C VAL A 10 35.54 -2.33 -0.96
N LEU A 11 36.00 -1.12 -1.33
CA LEU A 11 35.14 0.06 -1.44
C LEU A 11 34.13 -0.02 -2.60
N ILE A 12 34.47 -0.72 -3.68
CA ILE A 12 33.61 -0.97 -4.84
C ILE A 12 32.52 -2.02 -4.54
N LEU A 13 32.75 -2.92 -3.59
CA LEU A 13 31.76 -3.93 -3.18
C LEU A 13 30.65 -3.37 -2.27
N ILE A 14 30.82 -2.18 -1.69
CA ILE A 14 29.86 -1.57 -0.77
C ILE A 14 28.82 -0.71 -1.51
N THR A 15 29.07 -0.31 -2.75
CA THR A 15 28.19 0.61 -3.51
C THR A 15 27.01 -0.09 -4.17
N THR A 16 26.94 -1.43 -4.16
CA THR A 16 25.85 -2.18 -4.81
C THR A 16 24.62 -2.40 -3.93
N ILE A 17 24.56 -1.81 -2.73
CA ILE A 17 23.32 -1.79 -1.93
C ILE A 17 22.45 -0.62 -2.38
N VAL A 18 22.12 -0.58 -3.68
CA VAL A 18 21.00 0.24 -4.15
C VAL A 18 19.76 -0.50 -3.68
N ASN A 19 19.14 0.03 -2.63
CA ASN A 19 17.82 -0.40 -2.20
C ASN A 19 16.87 0.01 -3.33
N ALA A 20 16.54 -0.94 -4.22
CA ALA A 20 15.45 -0.74 -5.16
C ALA A 20 14.19 -0.62 -4.30
N GLN A 21 13.84 0.61 -3.93
CA GLN A 21 12.60 0.93 -3.30
C GLN A 21 11.55 0.41 -4.28
N ASN A 22 10.85 -0.65 -3.86
CA ASN A 22 9.92 -1.35 -4.71
C ASN A 22 8.75 -0.38 -4.87
N ASN A 23 8.82 0.52 -5.86
CA ASN A 23 7.84 1.57 -6.17
C ASN A 23 6.57 0.93 -6.75
N SER A 24 6.07 -0.13 -6.12
CA SER A 24 4.81 -0.73 -6.48
C SER A 24 3.72 0.25 -6.09
N VAL A 25 3.01 0.76 -7.08
CA VAL A 25 1.82 1.58 -6.84
C VAL A 25 0.67 0.65 -6.60
N CYS A 26 0.02 0.82 -5.46
CA CYS A 26 -1.11 -0.01 -5.09
C CYS A 26 -2.40 0.80 -5.13
N ILE A 27 -3.43 0.19 -5.71
CA ILE A 27 -4.78 0.73 -5.70
C ILE A 27 -5.74 -0.30 -5.12
N ASP A 28 -6.76 0.18 -4.39
CA ASP A 28 -7.82 -0.65 -3.83
C ASP A 28 -9.13 -0.32 -4.55
N LEU A 29 -9.64 -1.26 -5.35
CA LEU A 29 -10.95 -1.20 -6.00
C LEU A 29 -11.97 -2.00 -5.17
N PHE A 30 -13.04 -1.34 -4.75
CA PHE A 30 -14.22 -1.96 -4.18
C PHE A 30 -15.31 -2.02 -5.24
N TYR A 31 -15.82 -3.22 -5.51
CA TYR A 31 -16.72 -3.48 -6.63
C TYR A 31 -17.93 -4.34 -6.21
N GLY A 32 -18.94 -4.37 -7.08
CA GLY A 32 -20.08 -5.27 -6.96
C GLY A 32 -20.15 -6.22 -8.14
N LYS A 33 -20.46 -7.50 -7.91
CA LYS A 33 -20.45 -8.53 -8.97
C LYS A 33 -21.38 -8.23 -10.15
N THR A 34 -22.48 -7.51 -9.93
CA THR A 34 -23.52 -7.22 -10.94
C THR A 34 -23.48 -5.76 -11.41
N CYS A 35 -22.37 -5.05 -11.17
CA CYS A 35 -22.20 -3.63 -11.46
C CYS A 35 -21.52 -3.41 -12.83
N PRO A 36 -22.22 -2.88 -13.85
CA PRO A 36 -21.64 -2.69 -15.18
C PRO A 36 -20.47 -1.70 -15.22
N HIS A 37 -20.57 -0.61 -14.44
CA HIS A 37 -19.51 0.39 -14.33
C HIS A 37 -18.25 -0.19 -13.67
N CYS A 38 -18.42 -1.13 -12.74
CA CYS A 38 -17.30 -1.84 -12.11
C CYS A 38 -16.57 -2.70 -13.14
N THR A 39 -17.31 -3.43 -13.99
CA THR A 39 -16.69 -4.21 -15.09
C THR A 39 -15.92 -3.32 -16.06
N GLN A 40 -16.42 -2.11 -16.36
CA GLN A 40 -15.71 -1.16 -17.21
C GLN A 40 -14.40 -0.70 -16.56
N GLU A 41 -14.43 -0.36 -15.27
CA GLU A 41 -13.23 0.02 -14.53
C GLU A 41 -12.23 -1.12 -14.41
N GLU A 42 -12.68 -2.36 -14.17
CA GLU A 42 -11.81 -3.53 -14.13
C GLU A 42 -11.05 -3.73 -15.45
N VAL A 43 -11.74 -3.63 -16.59
CA VAL A 43 -11.10 -3.72 -17.91
C VAL A 43 -10.06 -2.61 -18.10
N PHE A 44 -10.39 -1.38 -17.71
CA PHE A 44 -9.49 -0.25 -17.77
C PHE A 44 -8.24 -0.47 -16.88
N LEU A 45 -8.42 -0.93 -15.65
CA LEU A 45 -7.31 -1.20 -14.73
C LEU A 45 -6.43 -2.36 -15.19
N GLU A 46 -6.99 -3.39 -15.85
CA GLU A 46 -6.19 -4.45 -16.47
C GLU A 46 -5.31 -3.92 -17.62
N GLN A 47 -5.84 -3.03 -18.47
CA GLN A 47 -5.04 -2.34 -19.49
C GLN A 47 -3.91 -1.50 -18.85
N LEU A 48 -4.20 -0.84 -17.73
CA LEU A 48 -3.18 -0.07 -17.01
C LEU A 48 -2.11 -0.97 -16.38
N LYS A 49 -2.42 -2.17 -15.92
CA LYS A 49 -1.42 -3.11 -15.41
C LYS A 49 -0.44 -3.56 -16.50
N GLU A 50 -0.91 -3.71 -17.74
CA GLU A 50 -0.03 -3.98 -18.88
C GLU A 50 0.90 -2.79 -19.18
N LYS A 51 0.36 -1.57 -19.09
CA LYS A 51 1.11 -0.32 -19.32
C LYS A 51 2.09 0.00 -18.19
N TYR A 52 1.72 -0.33 -16.95
CA TYR A 52 2.45 -0.04 -15.72
C TYR A 52 2.68 -1.32 -14.91
N PRO A 53 3.74 -2.09 -15.20
CA PRO A 53 3.99 -3.39 -14.53
C PRO A 53 4.19 -3.31 -13.01
N ALA A 54 4.49 -2.12 -12.47
CA ALA A 54 4.58 -1.86 -11.04
C ALA A 54 3.21 -1.64 -10.36
N LEU A 55 2.13 -1.54 -11.14
CA LEU A 55 0.77 -1.34 -10.64
C LEU A 55 0.21 -2.64 -10.07
N LYS A 56 -0.13 -2.61 -8.78
CA LYS A 56 -0.88 -3.65 -8.08
C LYS A 56 -2.31 -3.15 -7.88
N VAL A 57 -3.28 -3.96 -8.28
CA VAL A 57 -4.71 -3.69 -8.10
C VAL A 57 -5.28 -4.73 -7.14
N ASN A 58 -5.71 -4.30 -5.96
CA ASN A 58 -6.50 -5.12 -5.07
C ASN A 58 -7.98 -4.93 -5.38
N GLN A 59 -8.74 -6.01 -5.47
CA GLN A 59 -10.15 -5.98 -5.80
C GLN A 59 -10.97 -6.63 -4.68
N PHE A 60 -12.02 -5.95 -4.25
CA PHE A 60 -12.87 -6.36 -3.14
C PHE A 60 -14.34 -6.33 -3.56
N GLU A 61 -14.94 -7.50 -3.72
CA GLU A 61 -16.39 -7.61 -3.91
C GLU A 61 -17.07 -7.28 -2.57
N VAL A 62 -18.01 -6.31 -2.53
CA VAL A 62 -18.60 -5.84 -1.25
C VAL A 62 -20.10 -6.11 -1.10
N HIS A 63 -20.79 -6.57 -2.15
CA HIS A 63 -22.24 -6.82 -2.06
C HIS A 63 -22.57 -8.18 -1.47
N TYR A 64 -21.69 -9.17 -1.62
CA TYR A 64 -21.90 -10.54 -1.17
C TYR A 64 -20.78 -11.06 -0.25
N ASN A 65 -19.82 -10.21 0.11
CA ASN A 65 -18.74 -10.55 1.03
C ASN A 65 -18.64 -9.53 2.17
N GLU A 66 -19.19 -9.91 3.33
CA GLU A 66 -19.22 -9.07 4.53
C GLU A 66 -17.83 -8.71 5.06
N THR A 67 -16.83 -9.58 4.89
CA THR A 67 -15.45 -9.28 5.30
C THR A 67 -14.86 -8.17 4.43
N ASN A 68 -15.05 -8.24 3.12
CA ASN A 68 -14.64 -7.19 2.20
C ASN A 68 -15.40 -5.89 2.41
N LYS A 69 -16.70 -5.97 2.72
CA LYS A 69 -17.51 -4.81 3.09
C LYS A 69 -16.94 -4.10 4.32
N LYS A 70 -16.54 -4.84 5.36
CA LYS A 70 -15.85 -4.25 6.52
C LYS A 70 -14.51 -3.62 6.16
N ILE A 71 -13.73 -4.24 5.26
CA ILE A 71 -12.49 -3.63 4.76
C ILE A 71 -12.82 -2.31 4.06
N PHE A 72 -13.87 -2.26 3.25
CA PHE A 72 -14.31 -1.04 2.57
C PHE A 72 -14.64 0.07 3.56
N GLU A 73 -15.45 -0.23 4.59
CA GLU A 73 -15.82 0.72 5.63
C GLU A 73 -14.58 1.31 6.34
N GLU A 74 -13.62 0.46 6.71
CA GLU A 74 -12.42 0.90 7.42
C GLU A 74 -11.44 1.69 6.53
N VAL A 75 -11.29 1.33 5.25
CA VAL A 75 -10.53 2.14 4.29
C VAL A 75 -11.22 3.48 4.08
N ALA A 76 -12.52 3.49 3.80
CA ALA A 76 -13.29 4.70 3.54
C ALA A 76 -13.22 5.72 4.69
N LYS A 77 -13.30 5.25 5.94
CA LYS A 77 -13.15 6.12 7.14
C LYS A 77 -11.80 6.84 7.18
N LYS A 78 -10.71 6.23 6.71
CA LYS A 78 -9.37 6.87 6.66
C LYS A 78 -9.33 8.04 5.67
N PHE A 79 -10.09 7.94 4.59
CA PHE A 79 -10.18 8.98 3.55
C PHE A 79 -11.22 10.06 3.87
N SER A 80 -11.91 9.96 5.01
CA SER A 80 -12.99 10.89 5.40
C SER A 80 -14.08 11.04 4.33
N ILE A 81 -14.32 9.99 3.52
CA ILE A 81 -15.41 10.03 2.54
C ILE A 81 -16.77 9.90 3.24
N SER A 82 -17.83 10.34 2.58
CA SER A 82 -19.20 10.33 3.11
C SER A 82 -19.65 8.93 3.54
N GLU A 83 -20.23 8.82 4.74
CA GLU A 83 -20.70 7.53 5.28
C GLU A 83 -21.71 6.82 4.37
N LYS A 84 -22.50 7.62 3.63
CA LYS A 84 -23.46 7.11 2.66
C LYS A 84 -22.81 6.21 1.61
N VAL A 85 -21.55 6.49 1.24
CA VAL A 85 -20.81 5.73 0.23
C VAL A 85 -20.55 4.31 0.72
N TYR A 86 -19.94 4.16 1.90
CA TYR A 86 -19.53 2.86 2.41
C TYR A 86 -20.67 2.06 3.07
N ILE A 87 -21.61 2.72 3.77
CA ILE A 87 -22.77 2.02 4.37
C ILE A 87 -23.63 1.37 3.29
N SER A 88 -23.84 2.08 2.17
CA SER A 88 -24.66 1.58 1.05
C SER A 88 -23.89 0.62 0.13
N GLY A 89 -22.58 0.44 0.33
CA GLY A 89 -21.74 -0.34 -0.60
C GLY A 89 -21.73 0.26 -2.01
N THR A 90 -21.57 1.58 -2.10
CA THR A 90 -21.55 2.30 -3.39
C THR A 90 -20.30 1.89 -4.18
N VAL A 91 -20.50 1.46 -5.41
CA VAL A 91 -19.46 0.90 -6.26
C VAL A 91 -19.59 1.39 -7.72
N PRO A 92 -18.49 1.41 -8.50
CA PRO A 92 -17.12 1.19 -8.00
C PRO A 92 -16.67 2.33 -7.09
N THR A 93 -15.84 1.99 -6.11
CA THR A 93 -15.12 2.97 -5.30
C THR A 93 -13.65 2.59 -5.27
N THR A 94 -12.79 3.50 -5.70
CA THR A 94 -11.35 3.24 -5.90
C THR A 94 -10.52 4.20 -5.07
N PHE A 95 -9.52 3.68 -4.38
CA PHE A 95 -8.59 4.45 -3.56
C PHE A 95 -7.18 4.39 -4.14
N ILE A 96 -6.57 5.56 -4.34
CA ILE A 96 -5.27 5.72 -4.99
C ILE A 96 -4.51 6.83 -4.27
N GLY A 97 -3.41 6.48 -3.61
CA GLY A 97 -2.70 7.43 -2.73
C GLY A 97 -3.68 8.05 -1.73
N GLU A 98 -3.71 9.37 -1.66
CA GLU A 98 -4.62 10.10 -0.75
C GLU A 98 -5.99 10.44 -1.38
N LYS A 99 -6.27 9.96 -2.60
CA LYS A 99 -7.51 10.26 -3.33
C LYS A 99 -8.48 9.07 -3.31
N ALA A 100 -9.76 9.38 -3.20
CA ALA A 100 -10.87 8.43 -3.37
C ALA A 100 -11.71 8.82 -4.58
N PHE A 101 -12.18 7.82 -5.33
CA PHE A 101 -12.97 7.96 -6.55
C PHE A 101 -14.25 7.15 -6.41
N VAL A 102 -15.40 7.75 -6.75
CA VAL A 102 -16.71 7.09 -6.72
C VAL A 102 -17.34 7.10 -8.12
N GLY A 103 -17.82 5.94 -8.55
CA GLY A 103 -18.33 5.71 -9.90
C GLY A 103 -17.20 5.53 -10.93
N PHE A 104 -17.57 5.24 -12.17
CA PHE A 104 -16.62 5.15 -13.28
C PHE A 104 -17.22 5.73 -14.56
N SER A 105 -16.48 6.61 -15.23
CA SER A 105 -16.86 7.22 -16.50
C SER A 105 -15.63 7.58 -17.35
N GLU A 106 -15.85 7.75 -18.65
CA GLU A 106 -14.84 8.28 -19.55
C GLU A 106 -14.67 9.79 -19.34
N GLY A 107 -13.42 10.26 -19.37
CA GLY A 107 -13.04 11.66 -19.30
C GLY A 107 -11.81 11.87 -18.41
N ASP A 108 -11.34 13.11 -18.40
CA ASP A 108 -10.08 13.48 -17.72
C ASP A 108 -10.30 14.55 -16.63
N GLN A 109 -11.55 14.91 -16.36
CA GLN A 109 -11.88 16.03 -15.48
C GLN A 109 -11.69 15.67 -14.00
N GLU A 110 -11.00 16.53 -13.26
CA GLU A 110 -10.82 16.43 -11.81
C GLU A 110 -12.07 16.95 -11.08
N THR A 111 -13.13 16.16 -11.07
CA THR A 111 -14.43 16.59 -10.50
C THR A 111 -14.57 16.10 -9.08
N PHE A 112 -14.48 17.00 -8.10
CA PHE A 112 -14.80 16.68 -6.71
C PHE A 112 -16.31 16.75 -6.47
N ASN A 113 -16.88 15.70 -5.87
CA ASN A 113 -18.27 15.65 -5.48
C ASN A 113 -18.40 15.89 -3.97
N PRO A 114 -18.97 17.02 -3.51
CA PRO A 114 -19.10 17.33 -2.10
C PRO A 114 -20.08 16.41 -1.35
N THR A 115 -20.99 15.73 -2.05
CA THR A 115 -21.91 14.76 -1.44
C THR A 115 -21.19 13.46 -1.06
N TYR A 116 -20.25 13.03 -1.90
CA TYR A 116 -19.43 11.84 -1.65
C TYR A 116 -18.18 12.16 -0.83
N GLN A 117 -17.75 13.43 -0.81
CA GLN A 117 -16.45 13.85 -0.31
C GLN A 117 -15.31 13.09 -1.00
N ALA A 118 -15.47 12.88 -2.31
CA ALA A 118 -14.58 12.09 -3.15
C ALA A 118 -14.64 12.62 -4.59
N TYR A 119 -13.67 12.23 -5.42
CA TYR A 119 -13.68 12.55 -6.84
C TYR A 119 -14.62 11.63 -7.62
N ILE A 120 -15.12 12.10 -8.76
CA ILE A 120 -15.77 11.24 -9.76
C ILE A 120 -14.69 10.41 -10.45
N GLY A 121 -14.93 9.11 -10.61
CA GLY A 121 -14.00 8.17 -11.25
C GLY A 121 -13.89 8.33 -12.76
N ASN A 122 -13.34 9.45 -13.20
CA ASN A 122 -13.00 9.70 -14.59
C ASN A 122 -11.69 8.97 -14.95
N ASN A 123 -11.72 8.11 -15.98
CA ASN A 123 -10.60 7.22 -16.30
C ASN A 123 -9.26 7.95 -16.51
N GLY A 124 -9.22 9.06 -17.24
CA GLY A 124 -7.98 9.81 -17.43
C GLY A 124 -7.47 10.46 -16.16
N PHE A 125 -8.35 10.86 -15.24
CA PHE A 125 -7.92 11.39 -13.94
C PHE A 125 -7.42 10.29 -13.00
N ILE A 126 -8.04 9.11 -13.05
CA ILE A 126 -7.54 7.91 -12.36
C ILE A 126 -6.13 7.58 -12.85
N GLU A 127 -5.93 7.51 -14.18
CA GLU A 127 -4.62 7.21 -14.75
C GLU A 127 -3.57 8.27 -14.38
N LYS A 128 -3.92 9.56 -14.47
CA LYS A 128 -3.04 10.66 -14.04
C LYS A 128 -2.63 10.50 -12.58
N THR A 129 -3.56 10.14 -11.70
CA THR A 129 -3.27 9.91 -10.27
C THR A 129 -2.32 8.72 -10.07
N ILE A 130 -2.49 7.65 -10.86
CA ILE A 130 -1.56 6.50 -10.85
C ILE A 130 -0.16 6.91 -11.32
N GLN A 131 -0.06 7.76 -12.35
CA GLN A 131 1.22 8.28 -12.83
C GLN A 131 1.92 9.13 -11.74
N GLU A 132 1.18 10.05 -11.10
CA GLU A 132 1.68 10.84 -9.96
C GLU A 132 2.22 9.93 -8.84
N CYS A 133 1.52 8.84 -8.54
CA CYS A 133 1.96 7.83 -7.59
C CYS A 133 3.26 7.13 -8.00
N LEU A 134 3.39 6.76 -9.28
CA LEU A 134 4.55 6.04 -9.81
C LEU A 134 5.81 6.93 -9.79
N GLU A 135 5.64 8.22 -10.05
CA GLU A 135 6.72 9.21 -10.05
C GLU A 135 7.22 9.54 -8.63
N ASN A 136 6.29 9.66 -7.67
CA ASN A 136 6.62 10.10 -6.30
C ASN A 136 6.92 8.94 -5.33
N GLY A 137 6.53 7.71 -5.65
CA GLY A 137 6.84 6.50 -4.86
C GLY A 137 6.03 6.33 -3.57
N ASP A 138 4.92 7.05 -3.40
CA ASP A 138 4.24 7.20 -2.10
C ASP A 138 2.89 6.44 -1.95
N CYS A 139 2.52 5.60 -2.92
CA CYS A 139 1.18 4.99 -2.93
C CYS A 139 1.16 3.58 -2.34
N SER A 140 0.98 3.54 -1.01
CA SER A 140 0.80 2.31 -0.23
C SER A 140 -0.62 1.73 -0.31
N CYS A 141 -0.76 0.40 -0.18
CA CYS A 141 -2.08 -0.25 -0.11
C CYS A 141 -2.73 0.03 1.26
N TYR A 142 -3.82 0.80 1.30
CA TYR A 142 -4.52 1.04 2.56
C TYR A 142 -5.22 -0.23 3.06
N SER A 143 -5.77 -1.04 2.15
CA SER A 143 -6.44 -2.30 2.50
C SER A 143 -5.51 -3.32 3.16
N ASP A 144 -4.22 -3.34 2.82
CA ASP A 144 -3.25 -4.26 3.43
C ASP A 144 -3.04 -3.89 4.91
N SER A 145 -2.95 -2.59 5.23
CA SER A 145 -2.88 -2.13 6.62
C SER A 145 -4.14 -2.46 7.44
N VAL A 146 -5.31 -2.39 6.80
CA VAL A 146 -6.60 -2.72 7.42
C VAL A 146 -6.71 -4.21 7.69
N LYS A 147 -6.36 -5.07 6.72
CA LYS A 147 -6.35 -6.53 6.90
C LYS A 147 -5.47 -6.97 8.05
N ILE A 148 -4.29 -6.37 8.19
CA ILE A 148 -3.38 -6.64 9.32
C ILE A 148 -4.05 -6.26 10.65
N GLY A 149 -4.68 -5.09 10.74
CA GLY A 149 -5.42 -4.67 11.94
C GLY A 149 -6.57 -5.61 12.30
N ILE A 150 -7.36 -6.04 11.30
CA ILE A 150 -8.47 -6.98 11.50
C ILE A 150 -7.94 -8.36 11.98
N SER A 151 -6.82 -8.83 11.41
CA SER A 151 -6.19 -10.10 11.81
C SER A 151 -5.58 -10.04 13.22
N ASN A 152 -4.95 -8.92 13.60
CA ASN A 152 -4.27 -8.76 14.88
C ASN A 152 -5.22 -8.57 16.06
N ASN A 153 -6.45 -8.10 15.83
CA ASN A 153 -7.49 -8.10 16.87
C ASN A 153 -7.88 -9.53 17.33
N GLY A 154 -7.33 -10.58 16.71
CA GLY A 154 -7.44 -11.98 17.14
C GLY A 154 -6.13 -12.64 17.64
N LEU A 155 -4.99 -11.95 17.65
CA LEU A 155 -3.69 -12.52 18.05
C LEU A 155 -2.99 -11.58 19.04
N ASN A 156 -2.68 -12.09 20.25
CA ASN A 156 -1.85 -11.40 21.22
C ASN A 156 -0.50 -11.02 20.60
N ASN A 157 -0.04 -9.79 20.87
CA ASN A 157 1.15 -9.20 20.27
C ASN A 157 2.45 -9.93 20.64
N ASP A 158 2.90 -10.86 19.79
CA ASP A 158 4.29 -11.34 19.82
C ASP A 158 5.15 -10.48 18.88
N VAL A 159 6.00 -9.65 19.47
CA VAL A 159 6.96 -8.79 18.79
C VAL A 159 7.94 -9.64 17.97
N PHE A 160 7.87 -9.55 16.64
CA PHE A 160 8.79 -10.23 15.74
C PHE A 160 10.09 -9.42 15.59
N ILE A 161 11.16 -9.82 16.28
CA ILE A 161 12.50 -9.20 16.13
C ILE A 161 13.21 -9.85 14.94
N ALA A 162 13.46 -9.08 13.88
CA ALA A 162 14.14 -9.56 12.68
C ALA A 162 15.57 -10.06 13.00
N PRO A 163 16.05 -11.15 12.35
CA PRO A 163 17.32 -11.80 12.67
C PRO A 163 18.55 -10.89 12.50
N GLY A 164 18.48 -9.88 11.64
CA GLY A 164 19.54 -8.88 11.48
C GLY A 164 19.77 -8.02 12.73
N ILE A 165 18.71 -7.73 13.50
CA ILE A 165 18.80 -6.95 14.75
C ILE A 165 19.47 -7.78 15.83
N ILE A 166 19.19 -9.08 15.89
CA ILE A 166 19.84 -10.02 16.82
C ILE A 166 21.34 -10.11 16.52
N ILE A 167 21.71 -10.24 15.24
CA ILE A 167 23.12 -10.32 14.82
C ILE A 167 23.85 -9.01 15.13
N LEU A 168 23.24 -7.84 14.87
CA LEU A 168 23.83 -6.55 15.21
C LEU A 168 24.03 -6.40 16.73
N ILE A 169 23.04 -6.78 17.53
CA ILE A 169 23.15 -6.81 18.99
C ILE A 169 24.33 -7.69 19.43
N LEU A 170 24.47 -8.90 18.86
CA LEU A 170 25.56 -9.82 19.20
C LEU A 170 26.93 -9.26 18.78
N VAL A 171 27.03 -8.59 17.63
CA VAL A 171 28.25 -7.94 17.18
C VAL A 171 28.63 -6.80 18.12
N LEU A 172 27.68 -5.94 18.52
CA LEU A 172 27.92 -4.82 19.43
C LEU A 172 28.31 -5.27 20.84
N ILE A 173 27.79 -6.41 21.30
CA ILE A 173 28.22 -7.06 22.54
C ILE A 173 29.67 -7.57 22.40
N LYS A 174 29.98 -8.24 21.28
CA LYS A 174 31.30 -8.85 21.05
C LYS A 174 32.41 -7.84 20.81
N THR A 175 32.10 -6.69 20.21
CA THR A 175 33.03 -5.55 20.05
C THR A 175 33.14 -4.69 21.30
N GLY A 176 32.37 -4.99 22.35
CA GLY A 176 32.41 -4.29 23.64
C GLY A 176 31.77 -2.90 23.62
N ILE A 177 31.06 -2.55 22.54
CA ILE A 177 30.34 -1.28 22.40
C ILE A 177 29.12 -1.26 23.33
N ILE A 178 28.42 -2.38 23.45
CA ILE A 178 27.31 -2.58 24.39
C ILE A 178 27.78 -3.53 25.50
N LYS A 179 27.70 -3.08 26.76
CA LYS A 179 27.87 -3.94 27.93
C LYS A 179 26.50 -4.36 28.45
N VAL A 180 26.18 -5.64 28.35
CA VAL A 180 24.98 -6.20 28.98
C VAL A 180 25.30 -6.43 30.45
N ASN A 181 24.64 -5.70 31.33
CA ASN A 181 24.72 -5.93 32.77
C ASN A 181 23.68 -6.99 33.13
N MET A 182 24.09 -8.24 33.32
CA MET A 182 23.20 -9.30 33.80
C MET A 182 23.07 -9.18 35.33
N ASN A 183 22.22 -8.25 35.79
CA ASN A 183 21.78 -8.21 37.17
C ASN A 183 20.28 -8.49 37.25
N GLY A 184 19.95 -9.63 37.86
CA GLY A 184 18.59 -10.12 38.17
C GLY A 184 18.47 -11.59 37.76
N SER A 185 18.05 -12.54 38.58
CA SER A 185 17.30 -12.50 39.84
C SER A 185 17.65 -13.76 40.64
N LYS A 186 17.70 -13.67 41.97
CA LYS A 186 17.35 -14.82 42.83
C LYS A 186 15.84 -15.00 42.81
#